data_AF-A0A0H2R0T5-F1
#
_entry.id   AF-A0A0H2R0T5-F1
#
_cell.length_a   1.000
_cell.length_b   1.000
_cell.length_c   1.000
_cell.angle_alpha   90.00
_cell.angle_beta   90.00
_cell.angle_gamma   90.00
#
_symmetry.space_group_name_H-M   'P 1'
#
loop_
_entity.id
_entity.type
_entity.pdbx_description
1 polymer ?
#
loop_
_entity_poly.entity_id
_entity_poly.type
_entity_poly.pdbx_seq_one_letter_code
_entity_poly.pdbx_strand_id
1 'polypeptide(L)'
;LLLWIQNSVSPQEIRNRIMDPSSDFQTRMIEYLESAHQGEYKGSCEDLVKGDLDDKESQNGYVPPSQLMPVPPPAFCDCSQDGCIPCKRYSDWNRDYEDTVNDLLFRCNRHACSKSNCLDNPYKTCKARFPRQVIDTSMTDPHTGAICVKHKEPWLNTFNLVMPYLQRCNSDATSLLSGTAIKSTISYVTDYITKCSLNTHVIFQSVASIFDK
;
A
#
# COMPACT_ATOMS: atom_id res chain seq x y z
N LEU A 1 -10.87 9.43 6.53
CA LEU A 1 -11.34 10.36 5.49
C LEU A 1 -12.31 9.61 4.59
N LEU A 2 -13.54 10.09 4.43
CA LEU A 2 -14.49 9.55 3.46
C LEU A 2 -14.59 10.54 2.32
N LEU A 3 -14.31 10.09 1.09
CA LEU A 3 -14.40 10.91 -0.11
C LEU A 3 -15.56 10.43 -0.97
N TRP A 4 -16.46 11.35 -1.31
CA TRP A 4 -17.51 11.11 -2.29
C TRP A 4 -17.07 11.65 -3.64
N ILE A 5 -16.97 10.77 -4.64
CA ILE A 5 -16.58 11.15 -5.99
C ILE A 5 -17.85 11.46 -6.77
N GLN A 6 -18.04 12.72 -7.15
CA GLN A 6 -19.19 13.13 -7.96
C GLN A 6 -19.21 12.32 -9.27
N ASN A 7 -20.41 11.87 -9.67
CA ASN A 7 -20.64 11.01 -10.84
C ASN A 7 -20.03 9.59 -10.74
N SER A 8 -19.68 9.12 -9.54
CA SER A 8 -19.34 7.71 -9.35
C SER A 8 -20.55 6.83 -9.65
N VAL A 9 -20.37 5.88 -10.58
CA VAL A 9 -21.38 4.86 -10.90
C VAL A 9 -21.53 3.84 -9.77
N SER A 10 -22.70 3.22 -9.66
CA SER A 10 -22.95 2.21 -8.63
C SER A 10 -22.10 0.95 -8.86
N PRO A 11 -21.78 0.15 -7.82
CA PRO A 11 -21.07 -1.13 -8.01
C PRO A 11 -21.74 -2.07 -9.02
N GLN A 12 -23.08 -2.07 -9.08
CA GLN A 12 -23.82 -2.86 -10.07
C GLN A 12 -23.60 -2.35 -11.49
N GLU A 13 -23.57 -1.04 -11.69
CA GLU A 13 -23.32 -0.43 -13.00
C GLU A 13 -21.87 -0.65 -13.45
N ILE A 14 -20.90 -0.54 -12.53
CA ILE A 14 -19.49 -0.92 -12.77
C ILE A 14 -19.44 -2.36 -13.26
N ARG A 15 -20.09 -3.29 -12.55
CA ARG A 15 -20.16 -4.70 -12.94
C ARG A 15 -20.74 -4.89 -14.33
N ASN A 16 -21.87 -4.23 -14.64
CA ASN A 16 -22.52 -4.36 -15.94
C ASN A 16 -21.60 -3.89 -17.08
N ARG A 17 -20.86 -2.78 -16.88
CA ARG A 17 -19.91 -2.26 -17.86
C ARG A 17 -18.65 -3.12 -18.00
N ILE A 18 -18.18 -3.73 -16.92
CA ILE A 18 -17.07 -4.70 -16.95
C ILE A 18 -17.44 -5.94 -17.78
N MET A 19 -18.69 -6.39 -17.67
CA MET A 19 -19.19 -7.60 -18.35
C MET A 19 -19.65 -7.35 -19.79
N ASP A 20 -19.62 -6.10 -20.25
CA ASP A 20 -20.03 -5.74 -21.61
C ASP A 20 -18.85 -5.94 -22.58
N PRO A 21 -18.88 -6.96 -23.46
CA PRO A 21 -17.78 -7.24 -24.38
C PRO A 21 -17.60 -6.16 -25.45
N SER A 22 -18.56 -5.24 -25.61
CA SER A 22 -18.48 -4.12 -26.54
C SER A 22 -17.83 -2.87 -25.93
N SER A 23 -17.56 -2.88 -24.62
CA SER A 23 -17.03 -1.72 -23.89
C SER A 23 -15.52 -1.83 -23.66
N ASP A 24 -14.82 -0.69 -23.75
CA ASP A 24 -13.42 -0.54 -23.31
C ASP A 24 -13.30 -0.35 -21.78
N PHE A 25 -14.43 -0.31 -21.07
CA PHE A 25 -14.49 -0.01 -19.65
C PHE A 25 -13.70 -1.02 -18.80
N GLN A 26 -13.71 -2.29 -19.17
CA GLN A 26 -12.93 -3.33 -18.48
C GLN A 26 -11.43 -2.98 -18.47
N THR A 27 -10.86 -2.66 -19.64
CA THR A 27 -9.45 -2.28 -19.80
C THR A 27 -9.14 -1.03 -18.98
N ARG A 28 -9.96 0.02 -19.12
CA ARG A 28 -9.77 1.29 -18.41
C ARG A 28 -9.88 1.13 -16.89
N MET A 29 -10.74 0.22 -16.42
CA MET A 29 -10.89 -0.08 -15.00
C MET A 29 -9.65 -0.82 -14.46
N ILE A 30 -9.08 -1.74 -15.23
CA ILE A 30 -7.82 -2.40 -14.89
C ILE A 30 -6.69 -1.37 -14.83
N GLU A 31 -6.53 -0.53 -15.85
CA GLU A 31 -5.50 0.53 -15.89
C GLU A 31 -5.62 1.47 -14.69
N TYR A 32 -6.84 1.90 -14.36
CA TYR A 32 -7.09 2.71 -13.17
C TYR A 32 -6.68 1.98 -11.89
N LEU A 33 -7.09 0.73 -11.72
CA LEU A 33 -6.74 -0.04 -10.52
C LEU A 33 -5.25 -0.29 -10.41
N GLU A 34 -4.54 -0.57 -11.50
CA GLU A 34 -3.07 -0.71 -11.50
C GLU A 34 -2.35 0.62 -11.24
N SER A 35 -2.93 1.76 -11.63
CA SER A 35 -2.38 3.08 -11.29
C SER A 35 -2.51 3.40 -9.80
N ALA A 36 -3.49 2.80 -9.12
CA ALA A 36 -3.81 3.08 -7.72
C ALA A 36 -3.34 1.99 -6.74
N HIS A 37 -3.17 0.75 -7.22
CA HIS A 37 -2.84 -0.43 -6.43
C HIS A 37 -1.60 -1.11 -6.97
N GLN A 38 -0.67 -1.39 -6.07
CA GLN A 38 0.54 -2.13 -6.37
C GLN A 38 0.76 -3.19 -5.28
N GLY A 39 1.19 -4.38 -5.70
CA GLY A 39 1.53 -5.50 -4.82
C GLY A 39 2.92 -6.04 -5.12
N GLU A 40 3.85 -5.17 -5.50
CA GLU A 40 5.23 -5.48 -5.86
C GLU A 40 6.17 -4.33 -5.52
N TYR A 41 7.46 -4.58 -5.31
CA TYR A 41 8.45 -3.51 -5.17
C TYR A 41 8.58 -2.72 -6.48
N LYS A 42 8.90 -1.43 -6.39
CA LYS A 42 9.03 -0.57 -7.56
C LYS A 42 10.37 -0.85 -8.25
N GLY A 43 10.31 -1.42 -9.45
CA GLY A 43 11.50 -1.68 -10.29
C GLY A 43 12.50 -2.67 -9.70
N SER A 44 12.13 -3.43 -8.67
CA SER A 44 13.02 -4.29 -7.89
C SER A 44 12.29 -5.54 -7.38
N CYS A 45 12.98 -6.40 -6.65
CA CYS A 45 12.42 -7.56 -5.92
C CYS A 45 12.92 -7.55 -4.47
N GLU A 46 12.30 -8.36 -3.61
CA GLU A 46 12.64 -8.38 -2.17
C GLU A 46 14.14 -8.56 -1.90
N ASP A 47 14.80 -9.49 -2.60
CA ASP A 47 16.21 -9.80 -2.37
C ASP A 47 17.14 -8.61 -2.69
N LEU A 48 16.87 -7.90 -3.79
CA LEU A 48 17.63 -6.70 -4.17
C LEU A 48 17.39 -5.56 -3.20
N VAL A 49 16.11 -5.30 -2.85
CA VAL A 49 15.76 -4.27 -1.86
C VAL A 49 16.44 -4.57 -0.52
N LYS A 50 16.46 -5.82 -0.09
CA LYS A 50 17.15 -6.22 1.15
C LYS A 50 18.66 -5.94 1.06
N GLY A 51 19.32 -6.33 -0.03
CA GLY A 51 20.74 -6.07 -0.23
C GLY A 51 21.07 -4.57 -0.18
N ASP A 52 20.29 -3.75 -0.88
CA ASP A 52 20.46 -2.29 -0.87
C ASP A 52 20.28 -1.68 0.53
N LEU A 53 19.36 -2.25 1.34
CA LEU A 53 19.14 -1.81 2.72
C LEU A 53 20.27 -2.22 3.65
N ASP A 54 20.75 -3.46 3.54
CA ASP A 54 21.88 -3.95 4.33
C ASP A 54 23.14 -3.08 4.07
N ASP A 55 23.36 -2.67 2.81
CA ASP A 55 24.42 -1.74 2.41
C ASP A 55 24.22 -0.32 2.97
N LYS A 56 22.99 0.22 2.91
CA LYS A 56 22.65 1.53 3.48
C LYS A 56 22.81 1.55 5.00
N GLU A 57 22.36 0.53 5.70
CA GLU A 57 22.48 0.41 7.16
C GLU A 57 23.94 0.29 7.62
N SER A 58 24.81 -0.24 6.76
CA SER A 58 26.26 -0.31 7.02
C SER A 58 26.97 1.05 6.90
N GLN A 59 26.34 2.05 6.28
CA GLN A 59 26.91 3.40 6.12
C GLN A 59 26.70 4.24 7.39
N ASN A 60 27.74 4.94 7.82
CA ASN A 60 27.64 5.82 8.98
C ASN A 60 26.69 7.00 8.68
N GLY A 61 25.66 7.17 9.51
CA GLY A 61 24.70 8.27 9.41
C GLY A 61 23.41 7.96 8.63
N TYR A 62 23.19 6.72 8.19
CA TYR A 62 21.89 6.32 7.66
C TYR A 62 20.80 6.41 8.75
N VAL A 63 19.67 7.04 8.41
CA VAL A 63 18.48 7.11 9.26
C VAL A 63 17.31 6.53 8.47
N PRO A 64 16.57 5.56 9.05
CA PRO A 64 15.44 4.94 8.36
C PRO A 64 14.38 5.98 7.94
N PRO A 65 13.84 5.91 6.71
CA PRO A 65 12.81 6.84 6.26
C PRO A 65 11.54 6.84 7.12
N SER A 66 11.26 5.76 7.86
CA SER A 66 10.15 5.70 8.81
C SER A 66 10.29 6.66 10.00
N GLN A 67 11.49 7.21 10.20
CA GLN A 67 11.81 8.20 11.24
C GLN A 67 12.02 9.61 10.67
N LEU A 68 11.78 9.80 9.37
CA LEU A 68 12.02 11.06 8.66
C LEU A 68 10.75 11.56 7.99
N MET A 69 10.64 12.89 7.89
CA MET A 69 9.55 13.51 7.12
C MET A 69 9.72 13.24 5.61
N PRO A 70 8.62 13.13 4.85
CA PRO A 70 8.66 13.08 3.39
C PRO A 70 9.26 14.35 2.80
N VAL A 71 10.09 14.18 1.76
CA VAL A 71 10.66 15.28 0.99
C VAL A 71 9.66 15.65 -0.11
N PRO A 72 9.14 16.88 -0.15
CA PRO A 72 8.18 17.27 -1.18
C PRO A 72 8.82 17.23 -2.57
N PRO A 73 8.04 16.96 -3.63
CA PRO A 73 8.56 17.01 -4.99
C PRO A 73 9.07 18.41 -5.34
N PRO A 74 10.14 18.54 -6.14
CA PRO A 74 10.56 19.83 -6.66
C PRO A 74 9.51 20.41 -7.62
N ALA A 75 9.66 21.68 -7.97
CA ALA A 75 8.76 22.35 -8.91
C ALA A 75 8.66 21.58 -10.23
N PHE A 76 7.43 21.30 -10.66
CA PHE A 76 7.15 20.59 -11.89
C PHE A 76 7.61 21.40 -13.11
N CYS A 77 8.17 20.71 -14.10
CA CYS A 77 8.61 21.30 -15.35
C CYS A 77 8.24 20.37 -16.52
N ASP A 78 7.44 20.89 -17.45
CA ASP A 78 6.87 20.14 -18.57
C ASP A 78 7.62 20.34 -19.90
N CYS A 79 8.81 20.97 -19.87
CA CYS A 79 9.47 21.37 -21.11
C CYS A 79 10.05 20.20 -21.91
N SER A 80 10.19 19.01 -21.31
CA SER A 80 10.75 17.79 -21.91
C SER A 80 12.07 17.98 -22.68
N GLN A 81 12.87 18.99 -22.30
CA GLN A 81 14.12 19.33 -22.96
C GLN A 81 15.32 18.64 -22.32
N ASP A 82 16.23 18.16 -23.16
CA ASP A 82 17.50 17.60 -22.70
C ASP A 82 18.36 18.67 -22.00
N GLY A 83 19.00 18.30 -20.89
CA GLY A 83 19.79 19.22 -20.06
C GLY A 83 18.98 20.20 -19.18
N CYS A 84 17.64 20.15 -19.18
CA CYS A 84 16.83 21.01 -18.32
C CYS A 84 17.05 20.69 -16.82
N ILE A 85 17.53 21.67 -16.05
CA ILE A 85 17.84 21.51 -14.62
C ILE A 85 16.58 21.13 -13.80
N PRO A 86 15.43 21.82 -13.92
CA PRO A 86 14.18 21.38 -13.27
C PRO A 86 13.77 19.95 -13.58
N CYS A 87 13.82 19.52 -14.85
CA CYS A 87 13.46 18.14 -15.23
C CYS A 87 14.42 17.12 -14.61
N LYS A 88 15.73 17.42 -14.60
CA LYS A 88 16.74 16.57 -13.93
C LYS A 88 16.47 16.45 -12.42
N ARG A 89 16.19 17.56 -11.74
CA ARG A 89 15.85 17.56 -10.30
C ARG A 89 14.62 16.71 -10.01
N TYR A 90 13.58 16.80 -10.84
CA TYR A 90 12.40 15.98 -10.70
C TYR A 90 12.71 14.49 -10.91
N SER A 91 13.50 14.15 -11.94
CA SER A 91 13.93 12.77 -12.18
C SER A 91 14.75 12.20 -11.04
N ASP A 92 15.67 12.99 -10.47
CA ASP A 92 16.47 12.58 -9.31
C ASP A 92 15.57 12.36 -8.09
N TRP A 93 14.67 13.30 -7.80
CA TRP A 93 13.69 13.13 -6.73
C TRP A 93 12.78 11.91 -6.94
N ASN A 94 12.33 11.64 -8.17
CA ASN A 94 11.46 10.49 -8.45
C ASN A 94 12.19 9.17 -8.18
N ARG A 95 13.47 9.07 -8.55
CA ARG A 95 14.30 7.91 -8.20
C ARG A 95 14.41 7.74 -6.69
N ASP A 96 14.76 8.82 -5.99
CA ASP A 96 14.89 8.80 -4.52
C ASP A 96 13.55 8.47 -3.84
N TYR A 97 12.42 8.92 -4.41
CA TYR A 97 11.07 8.58 -3.97
C TYR A 97 10.80 7.08 -4.10
N GLU A 98 11.09 6.47 -5.24
CA GLU A 98 10.90 5.04 -5.46
C GLU A 98 11.77 4.19 -4.51
N ASP A 99 13.04 4.57 -4.33
CA ASP A 99 13.95 3.92 -3.39
C ASP A 99 13.45 4.03 -1.94
N THR A 100 12.98 5.22 -1.56
CA THR A 100 12.40 5.46 -0.23
C THR A 100 11.14 4.64 0.00
N VAL A 101 10.29 4.50 -1.02
CA VAL A 101 9.09 3.66 -0.94
C VAL A 101 9.49 2.21 -0.74
N ASN A 102 10.42 1.67 -1.52
CA ASN A 102 10.87 0.27 -1.37
C ASN A 102 11.43 -0.03 0.03
N ASP A 103 12.21 0.90 0.59
CA ASP A 103 12.69 0.86 1.97
C ASP A 103 11.53 0.76 2.99
N LEU A 104 10.56 1.67 2.87
CA LEU A 104 9.37 1.68 3.72
C LEU A 104 8.52 0.42 3.55
N LEU A 105 8.36 -0.09 2.34
CA LEU A 105 7.62 -1.32 2.07
C LEU A 105 8.27 -2.50 2.80
N PHE A 106 9.60 -2.63 2.69
CA PHE A 106 10.35 -3.72 3.31
C PHE A 106 10.26 -3.67 4.85
N ARG A 107 10.34 -2.46 5.43
CA ARG A 107 10.32 -2.26 6.88
C ARG A 107 8.92 -2.32 7.50
N CYS A 108 7.94 -1.73 6.83
CA CYS A 108 6.62 -1.44 7.43
C CYS A 108 5.48 -2.25 6.81
N ASN A 109 5.55 -2.61 5.52
CA ASN A 109 4.45 -3.29 4.82
C ASN A 109 4.70 -4.80 4.64
N ARG A 110 5.94 -5.26 4.76
CA ARG A 110 6.29 -6.68 4.69
C ARG A 110 5.82 -7.43 5.92
N HIS A 111 5.07 -8.49 5.69
CA HIS A 111 4.62 -9.38 6.74
C HIS A 111 5.70 -10.42 7.08
N ALA A 112 6.14 -10.43 8.33
CA ALA A 112 6.92 -11.52 8.89
C ALA A 112 6.05 -12.32 9.87
N CYS A 113 5.77 -13.58 9.54
CA CYS A 113 5.04 -14.46 10.44
C CYS A 113 5.82 -14.68 11.74
N SER A 114 5.14 -14.59 12.89
CA SER A 114 5.71 -14.93 14.19
C SER A 114 4.79 -15.87 14.96
N LYS A 115 5.41 -16.81 15.71
CA LYS A 115 4.72 -17.78 16.58
C LYS A 115 3.88 -17.11 17.65
N SER A 116 4.32 -15.96 18.17
CA SER A 116 3.60 -15.20 19.21
C SER A 116 2.49 -14.30 18.65
N ASN A 117 2.38 -14.18 17.32
CA ASN A 117 1.50 -13.21 16.67
C ASN A 117 0.44 -13.92 15.80
N CYS A 118 0.58 -13.84 14.49
CA CYS A 118 -0.42 -14.31 13.53
C CYS A 118 -0.58 -15.84 13.51
N LEU A 119 0.42 -16.61 13.99
CA LEU A 119 0.38 -18.07 14.03
C LEU A 119 -0.15 -18.64 15.36
N ASP A 120 -0.52 -17.78 16.30
CA ASP A 120 -1.14 -18.19 17.56
C ASP A 120 -2.63 -18.52 17.35
N ASN A 121 -2.88 -19.63 16.67
CA ASN A 121 -4.20 -20.21 16.48
C ASN A 121 -4.11 -21.74 16.28
N PRO A 122 -5.24 -22.47 16.44
CA PRO A 122 -5.27 -23.93 16.31
C PRO A 122 -4.85 -24.45 14.94
N TYR A 123 -5.11 -23.67 13.88
CA TYR A 123 -4.88 -24.07 12.49
C TYR A 123 -3.44 -23.86 12.03
N LYS A 124 -2.61 -23.14 12.82
CA LYS A 124 -1.24 -22.74 12.47
C LYS A 124 -1.14 -22.02 11.12
N THR A 125 -2.22 -21.40 10.68
CA THR A 125 -2.27 -20.56 9.47
C THR A 125 -2.13 -19.09 9.86
N CYS A 126 -1.60 -18.26 8.98
CA CYS A 126 -1.46 -16.84 9.29
C CYS A 126 -2.85 -16.18 9.39
N LYS A 127 -3.20 -15.61 10.56
CA LYS A 127 -4.45 -14.82 10.76
C LYS A 127 -4.60 -13.68 9.75
N ALA A 128 -3.48 -13.11 9.29
CA ALA A 128 -3.44 -12.06 8.27
C ALA A 128 -3.50 -12.60 6.83
N ARG A 129 -3.68 -13.92 6.65
CA ARG A 129 -3.84 -14.60 5.35
C ARG A 129 -2.64 -14.45 4.41
N PHE A 130 -1.45 -14.49 4.99
CA PHE A 130 -0.20 -14.61 4.24
C PHE A 130 0.22 -16.08 4.08
N PRO A 131 0.91 -16.45 2.99
CA PRO A 131 1.25 -15.60 1.84
C PRO A 131 0.02 -15.22 0.99
N ARG A 132 0.06 -14.05 0.37
CA ARG A 132 -0.92 -13.61 -0.63
C ARG A 132 -0.75 -14.43 -1.91
N GLN A 133 -1.82 -14.53 -2.69
CA GLN A 133 -1.75 -15.15 -4.02
C GLN A 133 -0.93 -14.27 -4.96
N VAL A 134 0.05 -14.87 -5.63
CA VAL A 134 0.82 -14.21 -6.68
C VAL A 134 0.02 -14.25 -7.98
N ILE A 135 -0.12 -13.09 -8.62
CA ILE A 135 -0.87 -12.86 -9.85
C ILE A 135 0.01 -12.01 -10.76
N ASP A 136 0.51 -12.59 -11.86
CA ASP A 136 1.46 -11.92 -12.75
C ASP A 136 0.85 -10.78 -13.56
N THR A 137 -0.42 -10.93 -13.95
CA THR A 137 -1.16 -9.99 -14.80
C THR A 137 -2.57 -9.80 -14.27
N SER A 138 -3.04 -8.55 -14.28
CA SER A 138 -4.41 -8.23 -13.90
C SER A 138 -5.40 -8.87 -14.88
N MET A 139 -6.47 -9.44 -14.34
CA MET A 139 -7.49 -10.13 -15.14
C MET A 139 -8.89 -9.91 -14.56
N THR A 140 -9.90 -10.13 -15.39
CA THR A 140 -11.29 -10.17 -14.96
C THR A 140 -11.83 -11.58 -15.15
N ASP A 141 -12.52 -12.08 -14.13
CA ASP A 141 -13.28 -13.33 -14.23
C ASP A 141 -14.44 -13.16 -15.23
N PRO A 142 -14.49 -13.93 -16.34
CA PRO A 142 -15.52 -13.80 -17.37
C PRO A 142 -16.93 -14.17 -16.92
N HIS A 143 -17.08 -14.92 -15.82
CA HIS A 143 -18.37 -15.35 -15.30
C HIS A 143 -18.86 -14.44 -14.18
N THR A 144 -17.92 -14.02 -13.32
CA THR A 144 -18.25 -13.25 -12.12
C THR A 144 -17.96 -11.76 -12.25
N GLY A 145 -17.25 -11.30 -13.28
CA GLY A 145 -16.84 -9.89 -13.42
C GLY A 145 -15.90 -9.41 -12.31
N ALA A 146 -15.38 -10.33 -11.49
CA ALA A 146 -14.44 -10.00 -10.43
C ALA A 146 -13.09 -9.61 -11.04
N ILE A 147 -12.54 -8.49 -10.60
CA ILE A 147 -11.21 -8.04 -11.04
C ILE A 147 -10.18 -8.56 -10.05
N CYS A 148 -9.20 -9.29 -10.57
CA CYS A 148 -7.99 -9.70 -9.87
C CYS A 148 -6.86 -8.79 -10.35
N VAL A 149 -6.34 -7.94 -9.47
CA VAL A 149 -5.21 -7.05 -9.78
C VAL A 149 -3.90 -7.81 -9.63
N LYS A 150 -2.93 -7.51 -10.50
CA LYS A 150 -1.56 -8.00 -10.43
C LYS A 150 -0.97 -7.80 -9.02
N HIS A 151 -0.33 -8.84 -8.50
CA HIS A 151 0.31 -8.86 -7.19
C HIS A 151 1.49 -9.84 -7.23
N LYS A 152 2.73 -9.34 -7.18
CA LYS A 152 3.91 -10.20 -7.38
C LYS A 152 4.65 -10.57 -6.10
N GLU A 153 4.44 -9.83 -5.02
CA GLU A 153 5.12 -10.06 -3.74
C GLU A 153 4.19 -10.72 -2.72
N PRO A 154 4.34 -12.03 -2.43
CA PRO A 154 3.41 -12.76 -1.58
C PRO A 154 3.38 -12.29 -0.12
N TRP A 155 4.42 -11.60 0.35
CA TRP A 155 4.56 -11.12 1.72
C TRP A 155 4.30 -9.63 1.90
N LEU A 156 3.87 -8.94 0.83
CA LEU A 156 3.38 -7.57 0.89
C LEU A 156 1.85 -7.53 0.88
N ASN A 157 1.30 -6.49 1.49
CA ASN A 157 -0.08 -6.10 1.18
C ASN A 157 -0.15 -5.47 -0.21
N THR A 158 -1.37 -5.31 -0.72
CA THR A 158 -1.61 -4.37 -1.82
C THR A 158 -1.63 -2.96 -1.22
N PHE A 159 -0.96 -2.00 -1.84
CA PHE A 159 -0.83 -0.63 -1.35
C PHE A 159 -0.96 0.37 -2.50
N ASN A 160 -1.18 1.64 -2.15
CA ASN A 160 -1.00 2.74 -3.09
C ASN A 160 0.41 3.32 -2.91
N LEU A 161 1.17 3.55 -3.98
CA LEU A 161 2.56 4.00 -3.90
C LEU A 161 2.77 5.25 -3.02
N VAL A 162 1.82 6.19 -3.07
CA VAL A 162 1.94 7.48 -2.38
C VAL A 162 1.72 7.34 -0.87
N MET A 163 0.92 6.36 -0.43
CA MET A 163 0.50 6.23 0.97
C MET A 163 1.67 5.84 1.91
N PRO A 164 2.48 4.80 1.64
CA PRO A 164 3.67 4.51 2.44
C PRO A 164 4.61 5.71 2.49
N TYR A 165 4.82 6.41 1.37
CA TYR A 165 5.71 7.56 1.33
C TYR A 165 5.26 8.69 2.25
N LEU A 166 3.98 9.04 2.24
CA LEU A 166 3.46 10.14 3.07
C LEU A 166 3.26 9.74 4.53
N GLN A 167 2.77 8.53 4.78
CA GLN A 167 2.40 8.08 6.13
C GLN A 167 3.56 7.44 6.89
N ARG A 168 4.62 7.01 6.18
CA ARG A 168 5.83 6.39 6.75
C ARG A 168 5.54 5.16 7.61
N CYS A 169 4.41 4.48 7.37
CA CYS A 169 3.94 3.35 8.15
C CYS A 169 3.23 2.31 7.27
N ASN A 170 2.73 1.23 7.91
CA ASN A 170 1.97 0.21 7.22
C ASN A 170 0.71 0.78 6.55
N SER A 171 0.48 0.45 5.28
CA SER A 171 -0.73 0.80 4.55
C SER A 171 -1.24 -0.39 3.74
N ASP A 172 -2.57 -0.53 3.66
CA ASP A 172 -3.25 -1.49 2.80
C ASP A 172 -4.27 -0.75 1.91
N ALA A 173 -4.34 -1.14 0.65
CA ALA A 173 -5.27 -0.60 -0.33
C ALA A 173 -6.02 -1.76 -0.98
N THR A 174 -7.34 -1.77 -0.80
CA THR A 174 -8.23 -2.82 -1.30
C THR A 174 -9.38 -2.20 -2.07
N SER A 175 -9.63 -2.70 -3.28
CA SER A 175 -10.80 -2.35 -4.09
C SER A 175 -12.04 -3.14 -3.63
N LEU A 176 -13.11 -2.44 -3.26
CA LEU A 176 -14.37 -3.04 -2.79
C LEU A 176 -15.49 -2.81 -3.81
N LEU A 177 -15.61 -3.69 -4.80
CA LEU A 177 -16.61 -3.59 -5.87
C LEU A 177 -17.94 -4.29 -5.55
N SER A 178 -18.18 -4.64 -4.29
CA SER A 178 -19.41 -5.30 -3.83
C SER A 178 -20.02 -4.55 -2.66
N GLY A 179 -21.33 -4.30 -2.72
CA GLY A 179 -22.07 -3.65 -1.63
C GLY A 179 -21.97 -4.43 -0.30
N THR A 180 -21.90 -5.76 -0.35
CA THR A 180 -21.71 -6.60 0.86
C THR A 180 -20.31 -6.42 1.44
N ALA A 181 -19.28 -6.38 0.58
CA ALA A 181 -17.90 -6.15 1.02
C ALA A 181 -17.74 -4.76 1.63
N ILE A 182 -18.32 -3.72 1.00
CA ILE A 182 -18.33 -2.35 1.52
C ILE A 182 -19.00 -2.29 2.90
N LYS A 183 -20.20 -2.86 3.05
CA LYS A 183 -20.91 -2.88 4.34
C LYS A 183 -20.07 -3.57 5.43
N SER A 184 -19.50 -4.74 5.13
CA SER A 184 -18.66 -5.47 6.08
C SER A 184 -17.42 -4.68 6.48
N THR A 185 -16.74 -4.02 5.53
CA THR A 185 -15.55 -3.22 5.81
C THR A 185 -15.90 -1.98 6.63
N ILE A 186 -17.00 -1.28 6.30
CA ILE A 186 -17.45 -0.12 7.07
C ILE A 186 -17.78 -0.52 8.51
N SER A 187 -18.51 -1.62 8.72
CA SER A 187 -18.78 -2.13 10.06
C SER A 187 -17.48 -2.47 10.81
N TYR A 188 -16.56 -3.19 10.17
CA TYR A 188 -15.27 -3.54 10.78
C TYR A 188 -14.45 -2.30 11.17
N VAL A 189 -14.32 -1.32 10.28
CA VAL A 189 -13.59 -0.07 10.54
C VAL A 189 -14.28 0.72 11.65
N THR A 190 -15.61 0.76 11.66
CA THR A 190 -16.37 1.44 12.72
C THR A 190 -16.14 0.77 14.06
N ASP A 191 -16.25 -0.56 14.14
CA ASP A 191 -15.98 -1.33 15.36
C ASP A 191 -14.54 -1.12 15.84
N TYR A 192 -13.58 -1.03 14.91
CA TYR A 192 -12.18 -0.79 15.26
C TYR A 192 -11.93 0.61 15.81
N ILE A 193 -12.48 1.65 15.17
CA ILE A 193 -12.34 3.06 15.60
C ILE A 193 -13.10 3.33 16.89
N THR A 194 -14.29 2.73 17.05
CA THR A 194 -15.13 2.90 18.25
C THR A 194 -14.71 2.01 19.42
N LYS A 195 -13.78 1.08 19.19
CA LYS A 195 -13.13 0.34 20.27
C LYS A 195 -12.44 1.36 21.17
N CYS A 196 -13.00 1.58 22.39
CA CYS A 196 -12.44 2.51 23.35
C CYS A 196 -10.92 2.32 23.44
N SER A 197 -10.18 3.36 23.06
CA SER A 197 -8.73 3.40 23.10
C SER A 197 -8.22 3.04 24.50
N LEU A 198 -7.01 2.47 24.56
CA LEU A 198 -6.20 2.18 25.75
C LEU A 198 -6.70 2.86 27.02
N ASN A 199 -6.98 2.07 28.05
CA ASN A 199 -7.37 2.59 29.36
C ASN A 199 -6.42 3.74 29.76
N THR A 200 -6.98 4.86 30.21
CA THR A 200 -6.22 6.11 30.47
C THR A 200 -5.00 5.88 31.36
N HIS A 201 -5.04 4.92 32.29
CA HIS A 201 -3.90 4.55 33.12
C HIS A 201 -2.68 4.02 32.33
N VAL A 202 -2.89 3.31 31.21
CA VAL A 202 -1.82 2.79 30.36
C VAL A 202 -1.13 3.91 29.59
N ILE A 203 -1.90 4.93 29.17
CA ILE A 203 -1.37 6.14 28.54
C ILE A 203 -0.49 6.88 29.55
N PHE A 204 -1.00 7.12 30.77
CA PHE A 204 -0.23 7.78 31.81
C PHE A 204 1.02 6.99 32.24
N GLN A 205 0.95 5.66 32.31
CA GLN A 205 2.13 4.82 32.57
C GLN A 205 3.18 4.94 31.46
N SER A 206 2.75 4.96 30.20
CA SER A 206 3.66 5.09 29.05
C SER A 206 4.36 6.46 29.06
N VAL A 207 3.62 7.53 29.36
CA VAL A 207 4.20 8.87 29.54
C VAL A 207 5.17 8.91 30.72
N ALA A 208 4.80 8.38 31.89
CA ALA A 208 5.66 8.32 33.07
C ALA A 208 6.97 7.54 32.79
N SER A 209 6.89 6.42 32.09
CA SER A 209 8.07 5.59 31.75
C SER A 209 9.11 6.28 30.86
N ILE A 210 8.71 7.33 30.13
CA ILE A 210 9.62 8.16 29.33
C ILE A 210 10.35 9.17 30.22
N PHE A 211 9.72 9.62 31.30
CA PHE A 211 10.27 10.59 32.26
C PHE A 211 11.07 9.95 33.41
N ASP A 212 10.91 8.66 33.64
CA ASP A 212 11.68 7.87 34.63
C ASP A 212 13.04 7.34 34.08
N LYS A 213 13.52 7.88 32.94
CA LYS A 213 14.88 7.66 32.40
C LYS A 213 15.72 8.92 32.47
#